data_AF-A0AAV1RP75-F1
#
_entry.id   AF-A0AAV1RP75-F1
#
_cell.length_a   1.000
_cell.length_b   1.000
_cell.length_c   1.000
_cell.angle_alpha   90.00
_cell.angle_beta   90.00
_cell.angle_gamma   90.00
#
_symmetry.space_group_name_H-M   'P 1'
#
loop_
_entity.id
_entity.type
_entity.pdbx_description
1 polymer ?
#
loop_
_entity_poly.entity_id
_entity_poly.type
_entity_poly.pdbx_seq_one_letter_code
_entity_poly.pdbx_strand_id
1 'polypeptide(L)'
;MLISSSVATWTDSGSSSNYPLCAMAFYHSKLSSSSHKMEPFIVSYHQRSEFLKLSSFHSFLHSNLKLRSSLKSRIIPRKLHEPHALVITNEYPQNADFPRHYSRKEKKPFPIPIVELRRAARERVKKSKGQPKGRVPPPKNGLIVQCLVPLAYDVFNARITLINNLKKLLKVVPVHACGWCNELHVGPEGHPFKSCKGKHATLRKGLHQWTNAAIEDVLVPIEAYHLYDRLGKRITHAERFSIPRIPAVMELCIQAGVYIPEYPTKRRRKPIIRIGRREFVDADESDLPDPAPEGPLKPLLTEIPISKAVAPTNEEEKTLLAEETLQAWEKMRKGAKRLMQMYHVRVCGYCPEVHVGPTGHKAQDCGAHKHQQRNGQHGWQSAVLDDLIPPRYVWHVPDMDGLPMRRELRNFYGQAPAVVEICVQAGAAVPDQYKSTMRLDIGIPSSVKEAEMVV
;
A
#
# COMPACT_ATOMS: atom_id res chain seq x y z
N MET A 1 -1.58 -42.93 53.23
CA MET A 1 -1.48 -43.59 54.56
C MET A 1 -1.10 -42.52 55.57
N LEU A 2 -2.00 -42.28 56.54
CA LEU A 2 -1.85 -41.53 57.82
C LEU A 2 -1.44 -40.04 57.71
N ILE A 3 -2.01 -39.03 58.39
CA ILE A 3 -3.14 -38.83 59.33
C ILE A 3 -3.26 -37.29 59.54
N SER A 4 -4.49 -36.79 59.78
CA SER A 4 -4.91 -35.58 60.56
C SER A 4 -4.46 -34.18 60.10
N SER A 5 -5.35 -33.28 59.63
CA SER A 5 -6.33 -32.39 60.35
C SER A 5 -5.65 -31.29 61.19
N SER A 6 -5.98 -29.99 61.14
CA SER A 6 -7.24 -29.27 61.43
C SER A 6 -7.07 -27.76 61.06
N VAL A 7 -7.98 -27.09 60.34
CA VAL A 7 -9.10 -26.19 60.76
C VAL A 7 -8.74 -24.99 61.68
N ALA A 8 -9.15 -23.78 61.23
CA ALA A 8 -9.66 -22.58 61.95
C ALA A 8 -8.97 -21.26 61.47
N THR A 9 -9.56 -20.38 60.64
CA THR A 9 -10.66 -19.39 60.81
C THR A 9 -10.29 -18.03 61.44
N TRP A 10 -10.43 -16.98 60.60
CA TRP A 10 -10.92 -15.59 60.84
C TRP A 10 -10.00 -14.52 61.48
N THR A 11 -9.83 -13.38 60.81
CA THR A 11 -10.47 -12.09 61.18
C THR A 11 -10.08 -10.94 60.24
N ASP A 12 -11.07 -10.10 59.91
CA ASP A 12 -10.98 -8.81 59.22
C ASP A 12 -10.26 -7.75 60.07
N SER A 13 -9.65 -6.77 59.41
CA SER A 13 -9.59 -5.38 59.91
C SER A 13 -9.40 -4.39 58.76
N GLY A 14 -10.36 -3.47 58.62
CA GLY A 14 -10.26 -2.31 57.73
C GLY A 14 -9.77 -1.06 58.46
N SER A 15 -9.20 -0.12 57.72
CA SER A 15 -9.20 1.34 57.97
C SER A 15 -8.61 2.02 56.72
N SER A 16 -9.41 2.71 55.91
CA SER A 16 -9.78 4.13 55.97
C SER A 16 -8.66 5.11 55.57
N SER A 17 -8.92 5.86 54.48
CA SER A 17 -8.48 7.27 54.24
C SER A 17 -6.95 7.49 54.03
N ASN A 18 -6.44 8.35 53.16
CA ASN A 18 -6.93 9.58 52.53
C ASN A 18 -6.07 9.90 51.29
N TYR A 19 -6.66 10.60 50.32
CA TYR A 19 -5.91 11.33 49.28
C TYR A 19 -5.05 12.45 49.90
N PRO A 20 -4.02 12.92 49.18
CA PRO A 20 -4.11 14.31 48.77
C PRO A 20 -3.81 14.53 47.28
N LEU A 21 -4.64 15.41 46.70
CA LEU A 21 -4.32 16.22 45.54
C LEU A 21 -2.98 16.95 45.75
N CYS A 22 -2.12 16.96 44.73
CA CYS A 22 -1.16 18.04 44.56
C CYS A 22 -1.24 18.60 43.14
N ALA A 23 -1.29 19.92 43.10
CA ALA A 23 -1.67 20.77 42.00
C ALA A 23 -0.58 20.87 40.92
N MET A 24 -1.03 21.27 39.73
CA MET A 24 -0.18 21.68 38.62
C MET A 24 0.69 22.88 38.98
N ALA A 25 1.94 22.87 38.54
CA ALA A 25 2.73 24.07 38.29
C ALA A 25 3.22 24.05 36.83
N PHE A 26 2.68 24.98 36.06
CA PHE A 26 3.15 25.36 34.74
C PHE A 26 4.52 26.03 34.86
N TYR A 27 5.52 25.53 34.14
CA TYR A 27 6.70 26.32 33.80
C TYR A 27 6.70 26.62 32.31
N HIS A 28 6.33 27.86 32.01
CA HIS A 28 6.69 28.56 30.79
C HIS A 28 8.18 28.90 30.83
N SER A 29 8.95 28.46 29.85
CA SER A 29 10.21 29.11 29.49
C SER A 29 10.16 29.52 28.02
N LYS A 30 10.05 30.84 27.83
CA LYS A 30 10.33 31.55 26.58
C LYS A 30 11.86 31.56 26.41
N LEU A 31 12.37 31.03 25.30
CA LEU A 31 13.65 31.49 24.76
C LEU A 31 13.44 32.02 23.35
N SER A 32 13.75 33.31 23.23
CA SER A 32 13.79 34.14 22.05
C SER A 32 14.93 33.71 21.11
N SER A 33 14.59 33.49 19.85
CA SER A 33 15.55 33.30 18.75
C SER A 33 16.14 34.64 18.31
N SER A 34 17.47 34.75 18.31
CA SER A 34 18.19 35.88 17.71
C SER A 34 18.32 35.68 16.20
N SER A 35 18.01 36.73 15.44
CA SER A 35 18.05 36.80 13.99
C SER A 35 19.47 37.08 13.48
N HIS A 36 20.05 36.16 12.71
CA HIS A 36 21.14 36.48 11.79
C HIS A 36 20.63 36.35 10.35
N LYS A 37 20.49 37.50 9.70
CA LYS A 37 20.28 37.64 8.25
C LYS A 37 21.62 37.38 7.55
N MET A 38 21.63 36.52 6.53
CA MET A 38 22.64 36.57 5.48
C MET A 38 21.94 36.45 4.12
N GLU A 39 22.11 37.50 3.32
CA GLU A 39 21.77 37.55 1.90
C GLU A 39 22.71 36.64 1.10
N PRO A 40 22.25 35.95 0.06
CA PRO A 40 23.12 35.29 -0.88
C PRO A 40 23.64 36.27 -1.96
N PHE A 41 24.95 36.27 -2.08
CA PHE A 41 25.74 36.93 -3.12
C PHE A 41 25.33 36.47 -4.52
N ILE A 42 25.15 37.45 -5.42
CA ILE A 42 25.04 37.26 -6.86
C ILE A 42 26.46 37.14 -7.43
N VAL A 43 26.76 36.04 -8.12
CA VAL A 43 27.94 35.93 -9.00
C VAL A 43 27.44 35.59 -10.40
N SER A 44 27.51 36.58 -11.28
CA SER A 44 27.37 36.44 -12.72
C SER A 44 28.66 35.90 -13.33
N TYR A 45 28.57 34.90 -14.22
CA TYR A 45 29.60 34.63 -15.21
C TYR A 45 28.99 34.61 -16.61
N HIS A 46 29.35 35.64 -17.39
CA HIS A 46 29.36 35.61 -18.85
C HIS A 46 30.74 35.08 -19.28
N GLN A 47 30.82 34.26 -20.34
CA GLN A 47 31.48 34.61 -21.61
C GLN A 47 31.55 33.42 -22.61
N ARG A 48 31.07 33.68 -23.84
CA ARG A 48 31.45 33.20 -25.21
C ARG A 48 31.64 31.70 -25.49
N SER A 49 30.91 31.08 -26.42
CA SER A 49 30.99 31.20 -27.91
C SER A 49 32.33 30.73 -28.48
N GLU A 50 32.34 29.63 -29.26
CA GLU A 50 32.46 29.68 -30.73
C GLU A 50 32.20 28.31 -31.41
N PHE A 51 31.44 28.40 -32.51
CA PHE A 51 31.28 27.58 -33.71
C PHE A 51 31.99 26.23 -33.89
N LEU A 52 31.27 25.27 -34.49
CA LEU A 52 31.54 24.79 -35.87
C LEU A 52 30.27 24.22 -36.50
N LYS A 53 29.95 24.72 -37.71
CA LYS A 53 28.90 24.27 -38.63
C LYS A 53 29.38 23.02 -39.38
N LEU A 54 28.47 22.08 -39.69
CA LEU A 54 28.37 21.56 -41.05
C LEU A 54 26.97 21.00 -41.33
N SER A 55 26.29 21.64 -42.28
CA SER A 55 25.07 21.23 -42.95
C SER A 55 25.38 20.32 -44.15
N SER A 56 24.49 19.38 -44.50
CA SER A 56 23.83 19.39 -45.82
C SER A 56 22.83 18.23 -45.99
N PHE A 57 21.69 18.60 -46.59
CA PHE A 57 20.61 17.81 -47.15
C PHE A 57 21.07 16.96 -48.36
N HIS A 58 20.41 15.82 -48.64
CA HIS A 58 19.44 15.69 -49.74
C HIS A 58 18.84 14.27 -49.90
N SER A 59 17.60 14.30 -50.36
CA SER A 59 16.65 13.25 -50.72
C SER A 59 16.90 12.61 -52.10
N PHE A 60 16.41 11.37 -52.28
CA PHE A 60 15.47 10.90 -53.34
C PHE A 60 15.74 9.50 -53.94
N LEU A 61 14.63 8.76 -54.04
CA LEU A 61 14.18 7.87 -55.15
C LEU A 61 14.76 6.45 -55.37
N HIS A 62 13.82 5.50 -55.16
CA HIS A 62 13.52 4.28 -55.91
C HIS A 62 14.45 3.79 -57.03
N SER A 63 14.79 2.49 -56.98
CA SER A 63 15.05 1.68 -58.17
C SER A 63 14.50 0.25 -58.01
N ASN A 64 13.62 -0.13 -58.94
CA ASN A 64 13.03 -1.46 -59.11
C ASN A 64 14.04 -2.42 -59.75
N LEU A 65 14.11 -3.67 -59.27
CA LEU A 65 14.75 -4.79 -59.98
C LEU A 65 13.72 -5.90 -60.20
N LYS A 66 13.34 -6.08 -61.48
CA LYS A 66 12.50 -7.16 -61.99
C LYS A 66 13.37 -8.40 -62.22
N LEU A 67 12.98 -9.54 -61.64
CA LEU A 67 13.39 -10.86 -62.12
C LEU A 67 12.14 -11.63 -62.56
N ARG A 68 12.08 -11.99 -63.85
CA ARG A 68 11.04 -12.84 -64.44
C ARG A 68 11.47 -14.31 -64.35
N SER A 69 10.62 -15.19 -63.82
CA SER A 69 10.58 -16.59 -64.25
C SER A 69 9.12 -17.03 -64.38
N SER A 70 8.80 -17.65 -65.52
CA SER A 70 7.44 -18.06 -65.88
C SER A 70 7.15 -19.47 -65.37
N LEU A 71 6.08 -19.65 -64.59
CA LEU A 71 5.49 -20.97 -64.35
C LEU A 71 3.96 -20.88 -64.47
N LYS A 72 3.44 -21.86 -65.21
CA LYS A 72 2.08 -21.94 -65.77
C LYS A 72 1.01 -21.94 -64.68
N SER A 73 -0.01 -21.10 -64.84
CA SER A 73 -1.17 -21.02 -63.94
C SER A 73 -2.09 -22.24 -64.11
N ARG A 74 -2.22 -23.03 -63.04
CA ARG A 74 -3.34 -23.97 -62.86
C ARG A 74 -4.22 -23.37 -61.75
N ILE A 75 -5.38 -22.85 -62.11
CA ILE A 75 -6.32 -22.22 -61.17
C ILE A 75 -6.97 -23.33 -60.34
N ILE A 76 -6.67 -23.36 -59.04
CA ILE A 76 -7.42 -24.11 -58.02
C ILE A 76 -8.14 -23.04 -57.18
N PRO A 77 -9.47 -23.12 -56.96
CA PRO A 77 -10.19 -22.11 -56.21
C PRO A 77 -9.84 -22.26 -54.72
N ARG A 78 -8.94 -21.42 -54.21
CA ARG A 78 -8.74 -21.26 -52.77
C ARG A 78 -9.64 -20.15 -52.26
N LYS A 79 -10.54 -20.54 -51.36
CA LYS A 79 -11.44 -19.69 -50.57
C LYS A 79 -10.72 -18.40 -50.14
N LEU A 80 -11.33 -17.26 -50.44
CA LEU A 80 -11.03 -15.99 -49.80
C LEU A 80 -11.23 -16.18 -48.30
N HIS A 81 -10.12 -16.22 -47.55
CA HIS A 81 -10.18 -15.95 -46.12
C HIS A 81 -10.52 -14.47 -45.98
N GLU A 82 -11.64 -14.17 -45.34
CA GLU A 82 -11.93 -12.85 -44.82
C GLU A 82 -10.70 -12.35 -44.04
N PRO A 83 -10.29 -11.09 -44.21
CA PRO A 83 -9.30 -10.52 -43.32
C PRO A 83 -9.95 -10.49 -41.93
N HIS A 84 -9.54 -11.41 -41.06
CA HIS A 84 -9.78 -11.26 -39.64
C HIS A 84 -9.14 -9.93 -39.26
N ALA A 85 -9.96 -8.91 -39.06
CA ALA A 85 -9.53 -7.71 -38.39
C ALA A 85 -8.92 -8.17 -37.08
N LEU A 86 -7.60 -8.00 -36.96
CA LEU A 86 -6.92 -8.09 -35.67
C LEU A 86 -7.49 -6.95 -34.84
N VAL A 87 -8.61 -7.21 -34.16
CA VAL A 87 -9.10 -6.35 -33.10
C VAL A 87 -8.03 -6.46 -32.02
N ILE A 88 -7.14 -5.48 -31.97
CA ILE A 88 -6.25 -5.28 -30.83
C ILE A 88 -7.18 -4.92 -29.67
N THR A 89 -7.66 -5.93 -28.95
CA THR A 89 -8.40 -5.72 -27.71
C THR A 89 -7.39 -5.22 -26.69
N ASN A 90 -7.38 -3.92 -26.42
CA ASN A 90 -6.64 -3.39 -25.28
C ASN A 90 -7.40 -3.83 -24.02
N GLU A 91 -6.79 -4.72 -23.23
CA GLU A 91 -7.37 -5.17 -21.95
C GLU A 91 -7.51 -4.02 -20.93
N TYR A 92 -6.87 -2.87 -21.20
CA TYR A 92 -6.87 -1.68 -20.35
C TYR A 92 -7.55 -0.51 -21.08
N PRO A 93 -8.84 -0.22 -20.79
CA PRO A 93 -9.51 0.93 -21.37
C PRO A 93 -8.76 2.19 -20.95
N GLN A 94 -8.46 3.07 -21.90
CA GLN A 94 -7.84 4.36 -21.61
C GLN A 94 -8.83 5.27 -20.90
N ASN A 95 -8.34 6.26 -20.14
CA ASN A 95 -9.16 7.22 -19.40
C ASN A 95 -10.01 6.60 -18.29
N ALA A 96 -9.44 5.65 -17.55
CA ALA A 96 -10.08 5.09 -16.38
C ALA A 96 -10.32 6.16 -15.30
N ASP A 97 -11.47 6.08 -14.63
CA ASP A 97 -11.78 6.96 -13.51
C ASP A 97 -10.75 6.79 -12.37
N PHE A 98 -10.32 7.91 -11.81
CA PHE A 98 -9.44 7.89 -10.64
C PHE A 98 -10.18 7.31 -9.42
N PRO A 99 -9.47 6.62 -8.50
CA PRO A 99 -10.11 6.07 -7.31
C PRO A 99 -10.83 7.14 -6.49
N ARG A 100 -12.07 6.83 -6.10
CA ARG A 100 -12.92 7.75 -5.34
C ARG A 100 -12.31 8.02 -3.96
N HIS A 101 -12.13 9.31 -3.64
CA HIS A 101 -11.77 9.74 -2.30
C HIS A 101 -13.01 9.77 -1.41
N TYR A 102 -13.01 8.97 -0.33
CA TYR A 102 -14.07 8.99 0.67
C TYR A 102 -13.77 10.01 1.76
N SER A 103 -14.76 10.83 2.09
CA SER A 103 -14.67 11.76 3.20
C SER A 103 -14.64 11.02 4.53
N ARG A 104 -14.04 11.62 5.58
CA ARG A 104 -14.09 11.07 6.95
C ARG A 104 -15.50 11.03 7.56
N LYS A 105 -16.49 11.63 6.89
CA LYS A 105 -17.88 11.74 7.36
C LYS A 105 -18.74 10.57 6.89
N GLU A 106 -18.37 9.93 5.80
CA GLU A 106 -19.11 8.81 5.22
C GLU A 106 -18.43 7.48 5.52
N LYS A 107 -19.23 6.41 5.57
CA LYS A 107 -18.69 5.06 5.66
C LYS A 107 -18.26 4.61 4.27
N LYS A 108 -17.06 4.05 4.14
CA LYS A 108 -16.66 3.31 2.94
C LYS A 108 -17.68 2.19 2.67
N PRO A 109 -18.18 2.06 1.42
CA PRO A 109 -19.03 0.95 1.03
C PRO A 109 -18.40 -0.41 1.33
N PHE A 110 -19.23 -1.44 1.49
CA PHE A 110 -18.72 -2.81 1.59
C PHE A 110 -18.14 -3.23 0.23
N PRO A 111 -17.01 -3.96 0.20
CA PRO A 111 -16.45 -4.47 -1.06
C PRO A 111 -17.42 -5.36 -1.85
N ILE A 112 -18.26 -6.09 -1.12
CA ILE A 112 -19.38 -6.87 -1.66
C ILE A 112 -20.65 -6.32 -1.00
N PRO A 113 -21.69 -5.95 -1.76
CA PRO A 113 -22.94 -5.43 -1.21
C PRO A 113 -23.50 -6.32 -0.08
N ILE A 114 -24.00 -5.70 1.01
CA ILE A 114 -24.56 -6.43 2.17
C ILE A 114 -25.63 -7.43 1.76
N VAL A 115 -26.47 -7.07 0.77
CA VAL A 115 -27.55 -7.93 0.29
C VAL A 115 -27.00 -9.23 -0.28
N GLU A 116 -25.92 -9.16 -1.05
CA GLU A 116 -25.23 -10.34 -1.61
C GLU A 116 -24.55 -11.17 -0.52
N LEU A 117 -23.91 -10.53 0.45
CA LEU A 117 -23.33 -11.22 1.61
C LEU A 117 -24.39 -12.02 2.38
N ARG A 118 -25.59 -11.44 2.56
CA ARG A 118 -26.75 -12.11 3.18
C ARG A 118 -27.27 -13.25 2.32
N ARG A 119 -27.38 -13.05 1.00
CA ARG A 119 -27.80 -14.10 0.05
C ARG A 119 -26.84 -15.30 0.10
N ALA A 120 -25.54 -15.05 -0.04
CA ALA A 120 -24.52 -16.08 0.04
C ALA A 120 -24.50 -16.81 1.39
N ALA A 121 -24.77 -16.11 2.50
CA ALA A 121 -24.89 -16.73 3.82
C ALA A 121 -26.10 -17.68 3.91
N ARG A 122 -27.27 -17.27 3.38
CA ARG A 122 -28.48 -18.11 3.34
C ARG A 122 -28.27 -19.34 2.46
N GLU A 123 -27.62 -19.17 1.31
CA GLU A 123 -27.27 -20.28 0.41
C GLU A 123 -26.34 -21.29 1.06
N ARG A 124 -25.31 -20.83 1.80
CA ARG A 124 -24.44 -21.73 2.58
C ARG A 124 -25.21 -22.53 3.61
N VAL A 125 -26.13 -21.88 4.35
CA VAL A 125 -26.98 -22.57 5.32
C VAL A 125 -27.84 -23.62 4.61
N LYS A 126 -28.49 -23.26 3.49
CA LYS A 126 -29.33 -24.18 2.70
C LYS A 126 -28.53 -25.39 2.21
N LYS A 127 -27.34 -25.18 1.66
CA LYS A 127 -26.45 -26.26 1.19
C LYS A 127 -25.94 -27.15 2.34
N SER A 128 -25.71 -26.58 3.53
CA SER A 128 -25.22 -27.33 4.69
C SER A 128 -26.30 -28.12 5.44
N LYS A 129 -27.60 -27.86 5.18
CA LYS A 129 -28.67 -28.59 5.85
C LYS A 129 -28.60 -30.08 5.48
N GLY A 130 -28.55 -30.94 6.49
CA GLY A 130 -28.48 -32.40 6.31
C GLY A 130 -27.10 -32.94 5.91
N GLN A 131 -26.10 -32.09 5.69
CA GLN A 131 -24.73 -32.53 5.41
C GLN A 131 -23.89 -32.62 6.70
N PRO A 132 -23.00 -33.62 6.82
CA PRO A 132 -22.06 -33.67 7.93
C PRO A 132 -21.15 -32.44 7.91
N LYS A 133 -20.78 -31.94 9.09
CA LYS A 133 -19.85 -30.81 9.20
C LYS A 133 -18.48 -31.26 8.66
N GLY A 134 -18.10 -30.73 7.51
CA GLY A 134 -16.76 -30.95 6.94
C GLY A 134 -15.64 -30.47 7.87
N ARG A 135 -14.45 -31.04 7.69
CA ARG A 135 -13.25 -30.62 8.42
C ARG A 135 -12.97 -29.14 8.12
N VAL A 136 -12.59 -28.40 9.17
CA VAL A 136 -12.27 -26.98 9.04
C VAL A 136 -10.87 -26.88 8.41
N PRO A 137 -10.71 -26.17 7.28
CA PRO A 137 -9.41 -26.05 6.64
C PRO A 137 -8.51 -25.05 7.39
N PRO A 138 -7.17 -25.15 7.22
CA PRO A 138 -6.26 -24.08 7.60
C PRO A 138 -6.59 -22.76 6.88
N PRO A 139 -6.37 -21.58 7.50
CA PRO A 139 -5.82 -21.39 8.84
C PRO A 139 -6.87 -21.44 9.98
N LYS A 140 -8.14 -21.75 9.65
CA LYS A 140 -9.27 -21.69 10.60
C LYS A 140 -9.30 -22.82 11.63
N ASN A 141 -8.50 -23.87 11.40
CA ASN A 141 -8.27 -24.97 12.34
C ASN A 141 -6.98 -24.78 13.18
N GLY A 142 -6.34 -23.61 13.08
CA GLY A 142 -5.16 -23.26 13.89
C GLY A 142 -3.83 -23.55 13.22
N LEU A 143 -3.81 -24.39 12.19
CA LEU A 143 -2.62 -24.69 11.40
C LEU A 143 -2.26 -23.53 10.46
N ILE A 144 -0.99 -23.49 10.03
CA ILE A 144 -0.54 -22.62 8.93
C ILE A 144 -0.89 -23.28 7.59
N VAL A 145 -1.17 -22.45 6.58
CA VAL A 145 -1.28 -22.89 5.18
C VAL A 145 0.13 -23.03 4.61
N GLN A 146 0.72 -24.24 4.67
CA GLN A 146 2.14 -24.46 4.36
C GLN A 146 2.57 -23.98 2.97
N CYS A 147 1.73 -24.18 1.95
CA CYS A 147 2.04 -23.72 0.58
C CYS A 147 2.10 -22.19 0.42
N LEU A 148 1.64 -21.42 1.41
CA LEU A 148 1.71 -19.95 1.39
C LEU A 148 2.90 -19.40 2.18
N VAL A 149 3.64 -20.21 2.94
CA VAL A 149 4.76 -19.73 3.75
C VAL A 149 5.86 -19.12 2.86
N PRO A 150 6.33 -19.76 1.76
CA PRO A 150 7.34 -19.14 0.90
C PRO A 150 6.89 -17.79 0.33
N LEU A 151 5.60 -17.70 -0.02
CA LEU A 151 5.00 -16.46 -0.51
C LEU A 151 4.98 -15.36 0.57
N ALA A 152 4.74 -15.72 1.84
CA ALA A 152 4.78 -14.77 2.94
C ALA A 152 6.18 -14.17 3.15
N TYR A 153 7.24 -14.99 3.05
CA TYR A 153 8.62 -14.51 3.04
C TYR A 153 8.91 -13.63 1.83
N ASP A 154 8.43 -14.00 0.64
CA ASP A 154 8.57 -13.19 -0.57
C ASP A 154 7.89 -11.83 -0.47
N VAL A 155 6.70 -11.76 0.13
CA VAL A 155 5.97 -10.49 0.37
C VAL A 155 6.69 -9.64 1.38
N PHE A 156 7.18 -10.24 2.47
CA PHE A 156 7.97 -9.53 3.48
C PHE A 156 9.23 -8.93 2.86
N ASN A 157 10.04 -9.72 2.17
CA ASN A 157 11.28 -9.25 1.55
C ASN A 157 11.02 -8.22 0.45
N ALA A 158 9.98 -8.39 -0.37
CA ALA A 158 9.60 -7.40 -1.37
C ALA A 158 9.23 -6.04 -0.74
N ARG A 159 8.55 -6.03 0.43
CA ARG A 159 8.29 -4.80 1.18
C ARG A 159 9.59 -4.11 1.61
N ILE A 160 10.55 -4.87 2.12
CA ILE A 160 11.83 -4.33 2.59
C ILE A 160 12.66 -3.80 1.41
N THR A 161 12.77 -4.55 0.31
CA THR A 161 13.41 -4.09 -0.93
C THR A 161 12.79 -2.79 -1.43
N LEU A 162 11.46 -2.72 -1.49
CA LEU A 162 10.74 -1.51 -1.90
C LEU A 162 11.11 -0.31 -1.03
N ILE A 163 11.07 -0.45 0.30
CA ILE A 163 11.41 0.65 1.23
C ILE A 163 12.87 1.08 1.05
N ASN A 164 13.79 0.12 0.95
CA ASN A 164 15.22 0.39 0.79
C ASN A 164 15.52 1.08 -0.55
N ASN A 165 14.85 0.69 -1.63
CA ASN A 165 15.07 1.31 -2.93
C ASN A 165 14.42 2.69 -3.02
N LEU A 166 13.23 2.89 -2.44
CA LEU A 166 12.63 4.22 -2.33
C LEU A 166 13.52 5.19 -1.53
N LYS A 167 14.15 4.73 -0.44
CA LYS A 167 15.15 5.53 0.31
C LYS A 167 16.28 6.05 -0.56
N LYS A 168 16.71 5.27 -1.56
CA LYS A 168 17.77 5.63 -2.51
C LYS A 168 17.23 6.54 -3.62
N LEU A 169 16.07 6.20 -4.20
CA LEU A 169 15.44 6.97 -5.27
C LEU A 169 15.03 8.38 -4.82
N LEU A 170 14.52 8.55 -3.59
CA LEU A 170 14.17 9.86 -3.04
C LEU A 170 15.37 10.82 -2.89
N LYS A 171 16.62 10.35 -3.07
CA LYS A 171 17.81 11.22 -3.11
C LYS A 171 18.07 11.83 -4.49
N VAL A 172 17.51 11.26 -5.55
CA VAL A 172 17.77 11.67 -6.94
C VAL A 172 16.50 12.03 -7.71
N VAL A 173 15.33 11.57 -7.25
CA VAL A 173 14.03 11.95 -7.81
C VAL A 173 13.39 13.00 -6.90
N PRO A 174 13.12 14.22 -7.40
CA PRO A 174 12.42 15.24 -6.63
C PRO A 174 10.98 14.82 -6.31
N VAL A 175 10.67 14.75 -5.02
CA VAL A 175 9.32 14.45 -4.53
C VAL A 175 8.91 15.46 -3.47
N HIS A 176 7.77 16.10 -3.71
CA HIS A 176 7.22 17.15 -2.88
C HIS A 176 5.98 16.64 -2.14
N ALA A 177 5.98 16.77 -0.82
CA ALA A 177 4.81 16.54 0.02
C ALA A 177 4.21 17.88 0.47
N CYS A 178 2.89 17.97 0.57
CA CYS A 178 2.26 19.16 1.11
C CYS A 178 2.31 19.13 2.65
N GLY A 179 2.87 20.17 3.29
CA GLY A 179 2.95 20.25 4.75
C GLY A 179 1.61 20.33 5.48
N TRP A 180 0.48 20.47 4.76
CA TRP A 180 -0.85 20.65 5.35
C TRP A 180 -1.88 19.58 4.99
N CYS A 181 -1.63 18.81 3.93
CA CYS A 181 -2.56 17.79 3.44
C CYS A 181 -1.81 16.61 2.83
N ASN A 182 -2.51 15.54 2.51
CA ASN A 182 -1.84 14.31 2.09
C ASN A 182 -1.59 14.22 0.57
N GLU A 183 -1.54 15.36 -0.13
CA GLU A 183 -1.20 15.41 -1.56
C GLU A 183 0.32 15.42 -1.73
N LEU A 184 0.77 14.72 -2.76
CA LEU A 184 2.17 14.59 -3.15
C LEU A 184 2.32 14.96 -4.61
N HIS A 185 3.54 15.32 -4.98
CA HIS A 185 3.93 15.54 -6.37
C HIS A 185 5.33 14.97 -6.61
N VAL A 186 5.52 14.32 -7.75
CA VAL A 186 6.82 13.82 -8.21
C VAL A 186 7.17 14.67 -9.41
N GLY A 187 8.28 15.41 -9.34
CA GLY A 187 8.59 16.45 -10.32
C GLY A 187 9.51 17.53 -9.75
N PRO A 188 10.19 18.31 -10.60
CA PRO A 188 11.14 19.33 -10.17
C PRO A 188 10.48 20.36 -9.25
N GLU A 189 9.25 20.75 -9.56
CA GLU A 189 8.45 21.71 -8.79
C GLU A 189 7.07 21.15 -8.50
N GLY A 190 6.50 21.47 -7.34
CA GLY A 190 5.15 21.07 -6.98
C GLY A 190 4.07 21.59 -7.94
N HIS A 191 3.01 20.81 -8.15
CA HIS A 191 1.98 21.14 -9.14
C HIS A 191 1.20 22.44 -8.82
N PRO A 192 0.67 23.17 -9.83
CA PRO A 192 0.01 24.46 -9.63
C PRO A 192 -1.48 24.36 -9.22
N PHE A 193 -2.03 23.14 -9.12
CA PHE A 193 -3.45 22.97 -8.83
C PHE A 193 -3.83 23.46 -7.44
N LYS A 194 -4.91 24.24 -7.36
CA LYS A 194 -5.53 24.72 -6.12
C LYS A 194 -6.39 23.63 -5.47
N SER A 195 -5.78 22.49 -5.15
CA SER A 195 -6.47 21.31 -4.62
C SER A 195 -6.23 21.06 -3.13
N CYS A 196 -5.45 21.90 -2.44
CA CYS A 196 -5.12 21.69 -1.03
C CYS A 196 -6.37 21.60 -0.15
N LYS A 197 -6.51 20.46 0.56
CA LYS A 197 -7.59 20.22 1.55
C LYS A 197 -7.09 20.33 2.98
N GLY A 198 -5.90 20.90 3.16
CA GLY A 198 -5.23 21.01 4.45
C GLY A 198 -5.77 22.13 5.33
N LYS A 199 -5.26 22.22 6.55
CA LYS A 199 -5.56 23.36 7.44
C LYS A 199 -5.11 24.66 6.77
N HIS A 200 -5.89 25.73 6.96
CA HIS A 200 -5.66 27.06 6.39
C HIS A 200 -5.60 27.11 4.86
N ALA A 201 -6.14 26.11 4.14
CA ALA A 201 -6.17 26.10 2.69
C ALA A 201 -6.91 27.33 2.10
N THR A 202 -7.97 27.81 2.77
CA THR A 202 -8.70 29.02 2.36
C THR A 202 -7.81 30.26 2.35
N LEU A 203 -6.98 30.45 3.38
CA LEU A 203 -6.01 31.57 3.45
C LEU A 203 -4.97 31.50 2.33
N ARG A 204 -4.57 30.28 1.93
CA ARG A 204 -3.65 30.05 0.81
C ARG A 204 -4.35 29.95 -0.55
N LYS A 205 -5.65 30.28 -0.64
CA LYS A 205 -6.44 30.18 -1.89
C LYS A 205 -6.38 28.79 -2.54
N GLY A 206 -6.32 27.74 -1.73
CA GLY A 206 -6.23 26.33 -2.16
C GLY A 206 -4.83 25.88 -2.59
N LEU A 207 -3.80 26.73 -2.51
CA LEU A 207 -2.44 26.38 -2.85
C LEU A 207 -1.79 25.49 -1.77
N HIS A 208 -0.94 24.59 -2.26
CA HIS A 208 -0.10 23.74 -1.44
C HIS A 208 1.12 24.49 -0.92
N GLN A 209 1.62 24.05 0.23
CA GLN A 209 2.94 24.42 0.72
C GLN A 209 3.80 23.18 0.59
N TRP A 210 4.61 23.14 -0.45
CA TRP A 210 5.45 22.00 -0.78
C TRP A 210 6.69 21.96 0.11
N THR A 211 7.01 20.76 0.57
CA THR A 211 8.22 20.42 1.32
C THR A 211 8.78 19.11 0.76
N ASN A 212 10.01 18.75 1.12
CA ASN A 212 10.57 17.45 0.74
C ASN A 212 9.72 16.32 1.32
N ALA A 213 9.41 15.32 0.50
CA ALA A 213 8.65 14.15 0.93
C ALA A 213 9.52 13.17 1.72
N ALA A 214 8.93 12.55 2.73
CA ALA A 214 9.47 11.39 3.43
C ALA A 214 8.96 10.08 2.83
N ILE A 215 9.47 8.95 3.30
CA ILE A 215 9.04 7.63 2.81
C ILE A 215 7.60 7.34 3.23
N GLU A 216 7.22 7.80 4.42
CA GLU A 216 5.89 7.63 5.01
C GLU A 216 4.82 8.43 4.26
N ASP A 217 5.23 9.48 3.55
CA ASP A 217 4.37 10.23 2.65
C ASP A 217 4.00 9.36 1.44
N VAL A 218 5.00 8.74 0.82
CA VAL A 218 4.87 7.84 -0.35
C VAL A 218 4.16 6.53 0.01
N LEU A 219 4.62 5.87 1.07
CA LEU A 219 4.09 4.62 1.59
C LEU A 219 3.32 4.89 2.89
N VAL A 220 1.99 4.95 2.78
CA VAL A 220 1.15 5.23 3.96
C VAL A 220 1.37 4.14 5.02
N PRO A 221 1.80 4.51 6.24
CA PRO A 221 1.95 3.54 7.31
C PRO A 221 0.57 3.05 7.75
N ILE A 222 0.27 1.79 7.44
CA ILE A 222 -0.91 1.08 7.95
C ILE A 222 -0.44 0.09 8.99
N GLU A 223 -0.91 0.26 10.21
CA GLU A 223 -0.58 -0.59 11.34
C GLU A 223 -1.72 -1.53 11.70
N ALA A 224 -1.36 -2.65 12.33
CA ALA A 224 -2.28 -3.57 12.96
C ALA A 224 -1.69 -4.05 14.29
N TYR A 225 -2.57 -4.45 15.21
CA TYR A 225 -2.15 -5.17 16.41
C TYR A 225 -1.56 -6.53 16.05
N HIS A 226 -0.44 -6.86 16.71
CA HIS A 226 0.14 -8.19 16.61
C HIS A 226 -0.72 -9.23 17.34
N LEU A 227 -1.02 -10.36 16.68
CA LEU A 227 -1.75 -11.47 17.30
C LEU A 227 -0.83 -12.64 17.64
N TYR A 228 -0.54 -12.80 18.94
CA TYR A 228 0.14 -14.01 19.44
C TYR A 228 -0.64 -15.29 19.11
N ASP A 229 -1.96 -15.31 19.31
CA ASP A 229 -2.83 -16.40 18.88
C ASP A 229 -3.98 -15.89 18.00
N ARG A 230 -3.92 -16.19 16.70
CA ARG A 230 -4.97 -15.85 15.72
C ARG A 230 -6.36 -16.38 16.08
N LEU A 231 -6.43 -17.53 16.76
CA LEU A 231 -7.70 -18.11 17.21
C LEU A 231 -8.10 -17.66 18.61
N GLY A 232 -7.22 -16.93 19.29
CA GLY A 232 -7.41 -16.46 20.65
C GLY A 232 -8.55 -15.46 20.81
N LYS A 233 -8.66 -14.94 22.03
CA LYS A 233 -9.67 -13.93 22.35
C LYS A 233 -9.38 -12.65 21.57
N ARG A 234 -10.45 -11.94 21.20
CA ARG A 234 -10.35 -10.61 20.56
C ARG A 234 -9.73 -9.63 21.55
N ILE A 235 -8.73 -8.89 21.09
CA ILE A 235 -8.12 -7.78 21.83
C ILE A 235 -9.20 -6.83 22.34
N THR A 236 -9.23 -6.65 23.65
CA THR A 236 -10.13 -5.75 24.37
C THR A 236 -9.62 -4.31 24.32
N HIS A 237 -10.43 -3.36 24.78
CA HIS A 237 -10.00 -1.97 24.85
C HIS A 237 -8.87 -1.75 25.86
N ALA A 238 -8.85 -2.47 26.98
CA ALA A 238 -7.82 -2.33 28.01
C ALA A 238 -6.43 -2.79 27.51
N GLU A 239 -6.39 -3.87 26.72
CA GLU A 239 -5.15 -4.47 26.20
C GLU A 239 -4.48 -3.63 25.09
N ARG A 240 -5.14 -2.58 24.59
CA ARG A 240 -4.69 -1.80 23.41
C ARG A 240 -3.31 -1.16 23.56
N PHE A 241 -2.87 -0.92 24.79
CA PHE A 241 -1.56 -0.33 25.10
C PHE A 241 -0.49 -1.38 25.42
N SER A 242 -0.91 -2.61 25.74
CA SER A 242 -0.01 -3.72 26.07
C SER A 242 0.38 -4.54 24.84
N ILE A 243 -0.41 -4.46 23.78
CA ILE A 243 -0.18 -5.20 22.54
C ILE A 243 0.53 -4.30 21.52
N PRO A 244 1.68 -4.72 20.98
CA PRO A 244 2.42 -3.92 20.02
C PRO A 244 1.62 -3.74 18.72
N ARG A 245 1.81 -2.57 18.11
CA ARG A 245 1.33 -2.27 16.75
C ARG A 245 2.50 -2.38 15.79
N ILE A 246 2.29 -3.10 14.69
CA ILE A 246 3.29 -3.32 13.65
C ILE A 246 2.68 -3.06 12.27
N PRO A 247 3.48 -2.88 11.21
CA PRO A 247 2.94 -2.73 9.86
C PRO A 247 1.99 -3.88 9.49
N ALA A 248 0.80 -3.56 8.99
CA ALA A 248 -0.24 -4.57 8.76
C ALA A 248 0.16 -5.62 7.71
N VAL A 249 0.98 -5.25 6.73
CA VAL A 249 1.59 -6.21 5.78
C VAL A 249 2.53 -7.17 6.49
N MET A 250 3.32 -6.69 7.45
CA MET A 250 4.21 -7.52 8.26
C MET A 250 3.41 -8.48 9.14
N GLU A 251 2.36 -7.99 9.82
CA GLU A 251 1.44 -8.86 10.57
C GLU A 251 0.80 -9.91 9.67
N LEU A 252 0.37 -9.57 8.44
CA LEU A 252 -0.15 -10.53 7.48
C LEU A 252 0.87 -11.64 7.15
N CYS A 253 2.13 -11.27 6.91
CA CYS A 253 3.21 -12.22 6.64
C CYS A 253 3.49 -13.10 7.87
N ILE A 254 3.53 -12.53 9.07
CA ILE A 254 3.68 -13.28 10.32
C ILE A 254 2.53 -14.26 10.48
N GLN A 255 1.28 -13.82 10.34
CA GLN A 255 0.14 -14.73 10.41
C GLN A 255 0.20 -15.84 9.35
N ALA A 256 0.82 -15.55 8.19
CA ALA A 256 1.02 -16.51 7.11
C ALA A 256 2.20 -17.47 7.25
N GLY A 257 3.06 -17.30 8.27
CA GLY A 257 4.13 -18.24 8.60
C GLY A 257 5.55 -17.64 8.61
N VAL A 258 5.71 -16.33 8.38
CA VAL A 258 7.00 -15.67 8.64
C VAL A 258 7.29 -15.69 10.13
N TYR A 259 8.51 -16.06 10.50
CA TYR A 259 8.97 -16.07 11.88
C TYR A 259 9.86 -14.86 12.15
N ILE A 260 9.49 -14.08 13.17
CA ILE A 260 10.21 -12.89 13.60
C ILE A 260 10.31 -12.98 15.12
N PRO A 261 11.51 -13.17 15.69
CA PRO A 261 11.69 -13.40 17.13
C PRO A 261 11.05 -12.34 18.03
N GLU A 262 11.04 -11.08 17.57
CA GLU A 262 10.48 -9.93 18.27
C GLU A 262 8.94 -9.97 18.35
N TYR A 263 8.29 -10.73 17.46
CA TYR A 263 6.83 -10.84 17.35
C TYR A 263 6.40 -12.31 17.29
N PRO A 264 6.55 -13.05 18.40
CA PRO A 264 6.29 -14.47 18.44
C PRO A 264 4.80 -14.76 18.24
N THR A 265 4.49 -15.82 17.49
CA THR A 265 3.11 -16.27 17.26
C THR A 265 2.98 -17.74 17.56
N LYS A 266 1.92 -18.12 18.26
CA LYS A 266 1.57 -19.52 18.54
C LYS A 266 1.37 -20.28 17.24
N ARG A 267 2.24 -21.26 16.97
CA ARG A 267 2.15 -22.18 15.83
C ARG A 267 1.72 -23.55 16.34
N ARG A 268 0.58 -24.02 15.86
CA ARG A 268 0.08 -25.36 16.18
C ARG A 268 0.59 -26.34 15.14
N ARG A 269 1.00 -27.52 15.58
CA ARG A 269 1.38 -28.65 14.73
C ARG A 269 0.20 -29.60 14.52
N LYS A 270 -0.77 -29.58 15.43
CA LYS A 270 -2.06 -30.27 15.28
C LYS A 270 -3.25 -29.32 15.17
N PRO A 271 -4.31 -29.72 14.45
CA PRO A 271 -5.53 -28.92 14.39
C PRO A 271 -6.19 -28.84 15.77
N ILE A 272 -6.84 -27.71 16.06
CA ILE A 272 -7.59 -27.54 17.31
C ILE A 272 -8.77 -28.52 17.42
N ILE A 273 -9.09 -28.91 18.65
CA ILE A 273 -10.28 -29.70 18.98
C ILE A 273 -11.41 -28.72 19.31
N ARG A 274 -12.47 -28.71 18.49
CA ARG A 274 -13.63 -27.83 18.73
C ARG A 274 -14.59 -28.48 19.72
N ILE A 275 -14.81 -27.82 20.84
CA ILE A 275 -15.80 -28.20 21.86
C ILE A 275 -17.14 -27.51 21.55
N GLY A 276 -17.08 -26.25 21.14
CA GLY A 276 -18.25 -25.44 20.87
C GLY A 276 -18.14 -24.64 19.57
N ARG A 277 -19.06 -23.69 19.39
CA ARG A 277 -19.06 -22.81 18.21
C ARG A 277 -17.86 -21.85 18.21
N ARG A 278 -17.43 -21.41 19.39
CA ARG A 278 -16.30 -20.49 19.61
C ARG A 278 -15.25 -21.05 20.57
N GLU A 279 -15.55 -22.18 21.21
CA GLU A 279 -14.70 -22.81 22.21
C GLU A 279 -13.93 -23.96 21.58
N PHE A 280 -12.64 -24.00 21.88
CA PHE A 280 -11.72 -25.01 21.40
C PHE A 280 -10.64 -25.24 22.43
N VAL A 281 -10.00 -26.39 22.32
CA VAL A 281 -8.80 -26.75 23.09
C VAL A 281 -7.72 -27.15 22.10
N ASP A 282 -6.48 -26.86 22.44
CA ASP A 282 -5.35 -27.30 21.62
C ASP A 282 -5.21 -28.82 21.74
N ALA A 283 -4.97 -29.48 20.61
CA ALA A 283 -4.71 -30.91 20.63
C ALA A 283 -3.38 -31.17 21.37
N ASP A 284 -3.31 -32.28 22.09
CA ASP A 284 -2.05 -32.70 22.71
C ASP A 284 -1.00 -32.97 21.64
N GLU A 285 0.16 -32.33 21.78
CA GLU A 285 1.31 -32.42 20.89
C GLU A 285 2.49 -33.18 21.54
N SER A 286 2.29 -33.81 22.69
CA SER A 286 3.33 -34.55 23.45
C SER A 286 3.88 -35.77 22.72
N ASP A 287 3.09 -36.34 21.81
CA ASP A 287 3.44 -37.46 20.94
C ASP A 287 4.20 -37.04 19.67
N LEU A 288 4.33 -35.73 19.41
CA LEU A 288 5.11 -35.24 18.27
C LEU A 288 6.59 -35.17 18.64
N PRO A 289 7.49 -35.48 17.69
CA PRO A 289 8.92 -35.27 17.91
C PRO A 289 9.19 -33.79 18.21
N ASP A 290 10.28 -33.52 18.94
CA ASP A 290 10.72 -32.15 19.18
C ASP A 290 10.87 -31.42 17.84
N PRO A 291 10.43 -30.15 17.76
CA PRO A 291 10.54 -29.39 16.54
C PRO A 291 12.03 -29.27 16.18
N ALA A 292 12.38 -29.70 14.97
CA ALA A 292 13.70 -29.39 14.42
C ALA A 292 13.86 -27.86 14.41
N PRO A 293 15.06 -27.32 14.64
CA PRO A 293 15.32 -25.90 14.44
C PRO A 293 15.16 -25.56 12.95
N GLU A 294 13.93 -25.22 12.55
CA GLU A 294 13.64 -24.71 11.23
C GLU A 294 14.20 -23.28 11.15
N GLY A 295 15.42 -23.16 10.63
CA GLY A 295 15.94 -21.88 10.17
C GLY A 295 14.93 -21.24 9.20
N PRO A 296 14.86 -19.91 9.13
CA PRO A 296 13.92 -19.24 8.25
C PRO A 296 14.11 -19.74 6.81
N LEU A 297 13.03 -20.19 6.17
CA LEU A 297 13.04 -20.76 4.81
C LEU A 297 13.79 -19.88 3.80
N LYS A 298 13.76 -18.56 4.03
CA LYS A 298 14.52 -17.54 3.31
C LYS A 298 15.05 -16.53 4.32
N PRO A 299 16.28 -16.03 4.16
CA PRO A 299 16.77 -14.91 4.97
C PRO A 299 15.81 -13.71 4.86
N LEU A 300 15.48 -13.12 6.00
CA LEU A 300 14.70 -11.89 6.06
C LEU A 300 15.62 -10.71 5.78
N LEU A 301 15.21 -9.85 4.85
CA LEU A 301 15.89 -8.59 4.61
C LEU A 301 15.61 -7.61 5.75
N THR A 302 16.52 -6.68 5.98
CA THR A 302 16.38 -5.62 6.99
C THR A 302 16.27 -4.24 6.34
N GLU A 303 15.55 -3.34 7.00
CA GLU A 303 15.43 -1.96 6.53
C GLU A 303 16.75 -1.21 6.78
N ILE A 304 17.24 -0.52 5.75
CA ILE A 304 18.47 0.29 5.84
C ILE A 304 18.11 1.66 6.42
N PRO A 305 18.88 2.22 7.37
CA PRO A 305 18.70 3.60 7.82
C PRO A 305 18.85 4.59 6.66
N ILE A 306 18.07 5.68 6.67
CA ILE A 306 18.08 6.70 5.60
C ILE A 306 19.49 7.29 5.39
N SER A 307 20.26 7.45 6.47
CA SER A 307 21.65 7.93 6.43
C SER A 307 22.59 6.99 5.67
N LYS A 308 22.31 5.68 5.66
CA LYS A 308 23.10 4.66 4.98
C LYS A 308 22.62 4.38 3.55
N ALA A 309 21.49 4.91 3.13
CA ALA A 309 21.02 4.75 1.76
C ALA A 309 21.97 5.52 0.82
N VAL A 310 22.53 4.87 -0.19
CA VAL A 310 23.41 5.51 -1.17
C VAL A 310 22.59 5.88 -2.40
N ALA A 311 22.76 7.12 -2.88
CA ALA A 311 22.12 7.56 -4.13
C ALA A 311 22.75 6.80 -5.31
N PRO A 312 21.97 6.45 -6.35
CA PRO A 312 22.55 5.85 -7.56
C PRO A 312 23.57 6.81 -8.19
N THR A 313 24.66 6.24 -8.70
CA THR A 313 25.82 6.98 -9.18
C THR A 313 25.70 7.48 -10.62
N ASN A 314 24.90 6.78 -11.43
CA ASN A 314 24.68 7.11 -12.83
C ASN A 314 23.22 6.80 -13.25
N GLU A 315 22.89 7.19 -14.48
CA GLU A 315 21.54 7.04 -15.05
C GLU A 315 21.12 5.58 -15.22
N GLU A 316 22.06 4.68 -15.54
CA GLU A 316 21.80 3.25 -15.72
C GLU A 316 21.47 2.57 -14.38
N GLU A 317 22.24 2.85 -13.33
CA GLU A 317 21.98 2.37 -11.97
C GLU A 317 20.65 2.94 -11.44
N LYS A 318 20.35 4.22 -11.71
CA LYS A 318 19.07 4.84 -11.35
C LYS A 318 17.90 4.12 -12.02
N THR A 319 18.02 3.79 -13.31
CA THR A 319 17.00 3.09 -14.09
C THR A 319 16.79 1.66 -13.57
N LEU A 320 17.87 0.90 -13.38
CA LEU A 320 17.81 -0.47 -12.83
C LEU A 320 17.19 -0.49 -11.43
N LEU A 321 17.56 0.47 -10.58
CA LEU A 321 16.99 0.63 -9.24
C LEU A 321 15.48 0.91 -9.31
N ALA A 322 15.04 1.74 -10.25
CA ALA A 322 13.64 2.05 -10.48
C ALA A 322 12.84 0.83 -10.95
N GLU A 323 13.39 0.05 -11.88
CA GLU A 323 12.79 -1.21 -12.34
C GLU A 323 12.66 -2.23 -11.21
N GLU A 324 13.71 -2.43 -10.41
CA GLU A 324 13.66 -3.31 -9.24
C GLU A 324 12.62 -2.83 -8.22
N THR A 325 12.49 -1.51 -8.04
CA THR A 325 11.50 -0.90 -7.14
C THR A 325 10.06 -1.19 -7.61
N LEU A 326 9.78 -1.06 -8.91
CA LEU A 326 8.47 -1.42 -9.48
C LEU A 326 8.19 -2.92 -9.30
N GLN A 327 9.16 -3.78 -9.58
CA GLN A 327 9.01 -5.21 -9.39
C GLN A 327 8.72 -5.57 -7.93
N ALA A 328 9.42 -4.94 -6.98
CA ALA A 328 9.18 -5.11 -5.55
C ALA A 328 7.78 -4.64 -5.13
N TRP A 329 7.33 -3.47 -5.62
CA TRP A 329 5.98 -2.96 -5.40
C TRP A 329 4.90 -3.94 -5.89
N GLU A 330 5.05 -4.44 -7.11
CA GLU A 330 4.10 -5.40 -7.68
C GLU A 330 4.13 -6.75 -6.98
N LYS A 331 5.32 -7.28 -6.70
CA LYS A 331 5.50 -8.56 -6.00
C LYS A 331 4.86 -8.51 -4.62
N MET A 332 5.08 -7.44 -3.86
CA MET A 332 4.46 -7.21 -2.56
C MET A 332 2.92 -7.18 -2.69
N ARG A 333 2.38 -6.37 -3.61
CA ARG A 333 0.93 -6.21 -3.79
C ARG A 333 0.24 -7.49 -4.26
N LYS A 334 0.77 -8.15 -5.29
CA LYS A 334 0.24 -9.41 -5.84
C LYS A 334 0.30 -10.52 -4.78
N GLY A 335 1.41 -10.64 -4.07
CA GLY A 335 1.56 -11.63 -3.00
C GLY A 335 0.65 -11.36 -1.81
N ALA A 336 0.54 -10.11 -1.33
CA ALA A 336 -0.39 -9.74 -0.26
C ALA A 336 -1.84 -10.06 -0.64
N LYS A 337 -2.26 -9.75 -1.88
CA LYS A 337 -3.59 -10.10 -2.40
C LYS A 337 -3.87 -11.60 -2.31
N ARG A 338 -2.89 -12.45 -2.66
CA ARG A 338 -3.00 -13.92 -2.55
C ARG A 338 -3.07 -14.37 -1.09
N LEU A 339 -2.25 -13.81 -0.20
CA LEU A 339 -2.31 -14.12 1.24
C LEU A 339 -3.69 -13.77 1.83
N MET A 340 -4.25 -12.61 1.45
CA MET A 340 -5.57 -12.14 1.91
C MET A 340 -6.73 -13.07 1.52
N GLN A 341 -6.56 -13.95 0.53
CA GLN A 341 -7.56 -14.96 0.16
C GLN A 341 -7.74 -16.02 1.26
N MET A 342 -6.67 -16.35 1.99
CA MET A 342 -6.67 -17.36 3.04
C MET A 342 -6.62 -16.76 4.45
N TYR A 343 -5.79 -15.74 4.64
CA TYR A 343 -5.64 -15.02 5.89
C TYR A 343 -6.51 -13.77 5.88
N HIS A 344 -7.57 -13.80 6.67
CA HIS A 344 -8.55 -12.70 6.68
C HIS A 344 -7.94 -11.40 7.21
N VAL A 345 -8.28 -10.30 6.56
CA VAL A 345 -7.97 -8.94 7.02
C VAL A 345 -9.29 -8.17 7.14
N ARG A 346 -9.42 -7.43 8.24
CA ARG A 346 -10.57 -6.60 8.58
C ARG A 346 -10.15 -5.15 8.62
N VAL A 347 -11.02 -4.28 8.13
CA VAL A 347 -10.82 -2.83 8.12
C VAL A 347 -12.02 -2.15 8.74
N CYS A 348 -11.81 -1.02 9.37
CA CYS A 348 -12.91 -0.16 9.79
C CYS A 348 -13.44 0.61 8.57
N GLY A 349 -14.76 0.58 8.34
CA GLY A 349 -15.36 1.36 7.24
C GLY A 349 -15.33 2.88 7.46
N TYR A 350 -14.84 3.38 8.60
CA TYR A 350 -14.89 4.81 8.95
C TYR A 350 -13.51 5.44 9.23
N CYS A 351 -12.53 4.64 9.69
CA CYS A 351 -11.18 5.11 9.97
C CYS A 351 -10.15 4.14 9.36
N PRO A 352 -8.87 4.54 9.24
CA PRO A 352 -7.82 3.71 8.66
C PRO A 352 -7.40 2.47 9.49
N GLU A 353 -8.21 2.04 10.46
CA GLU A 353 -7.86 0.92 11.33
C GLU A 353 -7.92 -0.41 10.57
N VAL A 354 -6.86 -1.21 10.72
CA VAL A 354 -6.72 -2.52 10.09
C VAL A 354 -6.42 -3.58 11.14
N HIS A 355 -6.96 -4.77 10.93
CA HIS A 355 -6.74 -5.93 11.78
C HIS A 355 -6.55 -7.18 10.92
N VAL A 356 -5.44 -7.86 11.11
CA VAL A 356 -5.17 -9.15 10.44
C VAL A 356 -5.73 -10.27 11.30
N GLY A 357 -6.86 -10.81 10.91
CA GLY A 357 -7.55 -11.85 11.66
C GLY A 357 -8.98 -12.08 11.18
N PRO A 358 -9.63 -13.18 11.62
CA PRO A 358 -10.98 -13.51 11.20
C PRO A 358 -12.02 -12.47 11.65
N THR A 359 -11.79 -11.83 12.79
CA THR A 359 -12.69 -10.84 13.42
C THR A 359 -11.87 -9.69 14.00
N GLY A 360 -12.21 -8.45 13.66
CA GLY A 360 -11.49 -7.27 14.15
C GLY A 360 -11.52 -7.14 15.68
N HIS A 361 -10.62 -6.35 16.25
CA HIS A 361 -10.51 -6.15 17.70
C HIS A 361 -11.73 -5.42 18.31
N LYS A 362 -11.78 -5.35 19.65
CA LYS A 362 -12.80 -4.65 20.45
C LYS A 362 -12.30 -3.32 21.03
N ALA A 363 -11.09 -2.88 20.69
CA ALA A 363 -10.63 -1.55 21.11
C ALA A 363 -11.59 -0.44 20.65
N GLN A 364 -11.87 0.48 21.57
CA GLN A 364 -12.83 1.59 21.41
C GLN A 364 -12.13 2.91 21.07
N ASP A 365 -11.22 2.87 20.09
CA ASP A 365 -10.36 3.98 19.65
C ASP A 365 -10.73 4.50 18.25
N CYS A 366 -11.90 4.11 17.72
CA CYS A 366 -12.40 4.67 16.48
C CYS A 366 -12.81 6.14 16.69
N GLY A 367 -11.97 7.09 16.25
CA GLY A 367 -12.26 8.54 16.32
C GLY A 367 -13.07 9.10 15.14
N ALA A 368 -13.61 8.26 14.26
CA ALA A 368 -14.30 8.71 13.06
C ALA A 368 -15.71 9.27 13.32
N HIS A 369 -16.34 9.85 12.29
CA HIS A 369 -17.67 10.42 12.40
C HIS A 369 -18.69 9.48 13.09
N LYS A 370 -19.53 10.07 13.96
CA LYS A 370 -20.51 9.36 14.81
C LYS A 370 -19.89 8.27 15.71
N HIS A 371 -18.65 8.41 16.15
CA HIS A 371 -18.05 7.43 17.06
C HIS A 371 -18.70 7.37 18.44
N GLN A 372 -19.21 8.50 18.95
CA GLN A 372 -19.93 8.55 20.23
C GLN A 372 -21.14 7.62 20.24
N GLN A 373 -21.93 7.63 19.16
CA GLN A 373 -23.07 6.71 18.96
C GLN A 373 -22.65 5.23 18.86
N ARG A 374 -21.38 4.96 18.59
CA ARG A 374 -20.81 3.61 18.48
C ARG A 374 -19.96 3.24 19.68
N ASN A 375 -19.93 4.06 20.73
CA ASN A 375 -19.06 3.88 21.89
C ASN A 375 -17.59 3.63 21.50
N GLY A 376 -17.08 4.41 20.53
CA GLY A 376 -15.71 4.27 20.02
C GLY A 376 -15.42 2.99 19.22
N GLN A 377 -16.40 2.12 18.99
CA GLN A 377 -16.19 0.83 18.33
C GLN A 377 -16.02 0.96 16.81
N HIS A 378 -15.20 0.07 16.24
CA HIS A 378 -14.94 0.00 14.80
C HIS A 378 -16.08 -0.64 14.01
N GLY A 379 -16.36 -0.06 12.84
CA GLY A 379 -17.31 -0.59 11.87
C GLY A 379 -16.67 -1.62 10.93
N TRP A 380 -16.30 -2.78 11.47
CA TRP A 380 -15.52 -3.81 10.76
C TRP A 380 -16.19 -4.33 9.48
N GLN A 381 -15.39 -4.43 8.41
CA GLN A 381 -15.73 -5.09 7.15
C GLN A 381 -14.52 -5.83 6.58
N SER A 382 -14.71 -6.63 5.53
CA SER A 382 -13.59 -7.26 4.82
C SER A 382 -12.72 -6.19 4.15
N ALA A 383 -11.40 -6.35 4.24
CA ALA A 383 -10.45 -5.49 3.55
C ALA A 383 -10.37 -5.79 2.06
N VAL A 384 -10.12 -4.76 1.24
CA VAL A 384 -9.51 -4.92 -0.09
C VAL A 384 -8.02 -4.62 -0.03
N LEU A 385 -7.28 -4.90 -1.11
CA LEU A 385 -5.83 -4.69 -1.15
C LEU A 385 -5.42 -3.26 -0.80
N ASP A 386 -6.16 -2.26 -1.31
CA ASP A 386 -5.88 -0.84 -1.05
C ASP A 386 -6.16 -0.40 0.40
N ASP A 387 -6.88 -1.20 1.19
CA ASP A 387 -6.99 -0.92 2.62
C ASP A 387 -5.73 -1.34 3.39
N LEU A 388 -5.04 -2.38 2.89
CA LEU A 388 -3.80 -2.89 3.48
C LEU A 388 -2.57 -2.16 2.95
N ILE A 389 -2.56 -1.85 1.66
CA ILE A 389 -1.48 -1.20 0.92
C ILE A 389 -2.09 -0.04 0.12
N PRO A 390 -2.48 1.06 0.76
CA PRO A 390 -3.11 2.19 0.07
C PRO A 390 -2.14 2.87 -0.91
N PRO A 391 -2.45 2.93 -2.21
CA PRO A 391 -1.68 3.73 -3.16
C PRO A 391 -1.93 5.23 -2.94
N ARG A 392 -0.86 6.03 -3.02
CA ARG A 392 -0.93 7.49 -3.07
C ARG A 392 -0.97 7.94 -4.52
N TYR A 393 -2.10 8.42 -5.03
CA TYR A 393 -2.14 8.92 -6.41
C TYR A 393 -1.52 10.31 -6.52
N VAL A 394 -0.67 10.51 -7.51
CA VAL A 394 -0.03 11.77 -7.89
C VAL A 394 -0.31 12.06 -9.35
N TRP A 395 -0.24 13.33 -9.74
CA TRP A 395 -0.33 13.73 -11.14
C TRP A 395 0.88 13.22 -11.92
N HIS A 396 0.61 12.60 -13.06
CA HIS A 396 1.65 12.14 -13.96
C HIS A 396 2.29 13.33 -14.68
N VAL A 397 3.62 13.37 -14.72
CA VAL A 397 4.42 14.35 -15.46
C VAL A 397 4.94 13.69 -16.74
N PRO A 398 4.43 14.06 -17.93
CA PRO A 398 4.81 13.38 -19.18
C PRO A 398 6.28 13.55 -19.55
N ASP A 399 6.83 14.73 -19.29
CA ASP A 399 8.21 15.10 -19.58
C ASP A 399 8.72 16.04 -18.48
N MET A 400 9.83 15.67 -17.84
CA MET A 400 10.44 16.43 -16.75
C MET A 400 11.18 17.67 -17.25
N ASP A 401 11.69 17.61 -18.48
CA ASP A 401 12.35 18.72 -19.15
C ASP A 401 11.36 19.54 -20.01
N GLY A 402 10.11 19.05 -20.09
CA GLY A 402 9.03 19.65 -20.85
C GLY A 402 8.38 20.85 -20.17
N LEU A 403 7.26 21.28 -20.74
CA LEU A 403 6.49 22.40 -20.19
C LEU A 403 5.93 22.03 -18.80
N PRO A 404 6.09 22.90 -17.78
CA PRO A 404 5.46 22.71 -16.49
C PRO A 404 3.95 22.53 -16.62
N MET A 405 3.37 21.75 -15.70
CA MET A 405 1.92 21.57 -15.67
C MET A 405 1.20 22.90 -15.58
N ARG A 406 0.09 23.04 -16.31
CA ARG A 406 -0.75 24.24 -16.28
C ARG A 406 -2.07 23.95 -15.58
N ARG A 407 -2.53 24.90 -14.77
CA ARG A 407 -3.74 24.73 -13.97
C ARG A 407 -4.98 24.52 -14.85
N GLU A 408 -5.02 25.21 -15.98
CA GLU A 408 -6.11 25.22 -16.95
C GLU A 408 -6.22 23.87 -17.68
N LEU A 409 -5.10 23.15 -17.83
CA LEU A 409 -5.02 21.86 -18.51
C LEU A 409 -5.22 20.66 -17.59
N ARG A 410 -5.70 20.87 -16.35
CA ARG A 410 -5.89 19.83 -15.34
C ARG A 410 -6.59 18.57 -15.86
N ASN A 411 -7.57 18.74 -16.74
CA ASN A 411 -8.39 17.64 -17.24
C ASN A 411 -7.66 16.75 -18.25
N PHE A 412 -6.51 17.18 -18.79
CA PHE A 412 -5.70 16.42 -19.73
C PHE A 412 -4.64 15.56 -19.03
N TYR A 413 -4.24 15.94 -17.80
CA TYR A 413 -3.26 15.15 -17.04
C TYR A 413 -3.88 13.88 -16.46
N GLY A 414 -3.09 12.80 -16.46
CA GLY A 414 -3.39 11.56 -15.76
C GLY A 414 -2.83 11.52 -14.34
N GLN A 415 -3.05 10.38 -13.68
CA GLN A 415 -2.52 10.08 -12.36
C GLN A 415 -1.99 8.65 -12.26
N ALA A 416 -0.99 8.46 -11.41
CA ALA A 416 -0.43 7.16 -11.07
C ALA A 416 -0.16 7.08 -9.56
N PRO A 417 -0.04 5.86 -8.99
CA PRO A 417 0.53 5.71 -7.65
C PRO A 417 1.92 6.35 -7.57
N ALA A 418 2.25 7.02 -6.47
CA ALA A 418 3.50 7.75 -6.26
C ALA A 418 4.72 6.86 -6.46
N VAL A 419 4.66 5.60 -5.97
CA VAL A 419 5.71 4.61 -6.21
C VAL A 419 5.94 4.38 -7.70
N VAL A 420 4.87 4.32 -8.50
CA VAL A 420 4.95 4.12 -9.95
C VAL A 420 5.55 5.35 -10.61
N GLU A 421 5.02 6.53 -10.28
CA GLU A 421 5.50 7.80 -10.84
C GLU A 421 6.99 8.03 -10.51
N ILE A 422 7.42 7.80 -9.26
CA ILE A 422 8.84 7.90 -8.87
C ILE A 422 9.73 7.02 -9.74
N CYS A 423 9.30 5.79 -10.02
CA CYS A 423 10.10 4.87 -10.83
C CYS A 423 10.11 5.25 -12.31
N VAL A 424 8.98 5.69 -12.85
CA VAL A 424 8.88 6.17 -14.23
C VAL A 424 9.77 7.39 -14.44
N GLN A 425 9.73 8.36 -13.52
CA GLN A 425 10.61 9.54 -13.57
C GLN A 425 12.09 9.20 -13.35
N ALA A 426 12.39 8.03 -12.78
CA ALA A 426 13.73 7.50 -12.64
C ALA A 426 14.20 6.67 -13.85
N GLY A 427 13.39 6.57 -14.91
CA GLY A 427 13.75 5.89 -16.17
C GLY A 427 13.09 4.53 -16.39
N ALA A 428 12.30 4.02 -15.43
CA ALA A 428 11.64 2.72 -15.61
C ALA A 428 10.48 2.80 -16.63
N ALA A 429 10.28 1.73 -17.39
CA ALA A 429 9.16 1.63 -18.32
C ALA A 429 7.81 1.67 -17.59
N VAL A 430 6.82 2.33 -18.20
CA VAL A 430 5.47 2.43 -17.64
C VAL A 430 4.76 1.07 -17.67
N PRO A 431 4.33 0.52 -16.52
CA PRO A 431 3.58 -0.74 -16.51
C PRO A 431 2.19 -0.59 -17.13
N ASP A 432 1.78 -1.58 -17.94
CA ASP A 432 0.54 -1.52 -18.73
C ASP A 432 -0.71 -1.21 -17.91
N GLN A 433 -0.81 -1.78 -16.69
CA GLN A 433 -1.95 -1.60 -15.79
C GLN A 433 -2.17 -0.14 -15.33
N TYR A 434 -1.19 0.75 -15.48
CA TYR A 434 -1.29 2.16 -15.09
C TYR A 434 -1.41 3.11 -16.27
N LYS A 435 -1.18 2.66 -17.52
CA LYS A 435 -1.26 3.51 -18.72
C LYS A 435 -2.61 4.22 -18.83
N SER A 436 -3.69 3.51 -18.50
CA SER A 436 -5.06 4.03 -18.53
C SER A 436 -5.33 5.17 -17.56
N THR A 437 -4.77 5.12 -16.35
CA THR A 437 -4.91 6.21 -15.37
C THR A 437 -3.91 7.33 -15.64
N MET A 438 -2.75 7.01 -16.24
CA MET A 438 -1.74 7.99 -16.63
C MET A 438 -2.11 8.79 -17.88
N ARG A 439 -3.11 8.35 -18.66
CA ARG A 439 -3.66 9.05 -19.84
C ARG A 439 -2.59 9.34 -20.90
N LEU A 440 -1.73 8.36 -21.16
CA LEU A 440 -0.61 8.50 -22.11
C LEU A 440 -1.05 8.65 -23.58
N ASP A 441 -2.30 8.31 -23.89
CA ASP A 441 -2.91 8.44 -25.20
C ASP A 441 -3.58 9.81 -25.44
N ILE A 442 -3.69 10.64 -24.39
CA ILE A 442 -4.22 11.99 -24.50
C ILE A 442 -3.09 12.95 -24.86
N GLY A 443 -3.21 13.59 -26.03
CA GLY A 443 -2.37 14.74 -26.37
C GLY A 443 -2.65 15.91 -25.43
N ILE A 444 -1.64 16.37 -24.71
CA ILE A 444 -1.75 17.53 -23.83
C ILE A 444 -1.56 18.80 -24.67
N PRO A 445 -2.56 19.70 -24.71
CA PRO A 445 -2.44 20.93 -25.48
C PRO A 445 -1.25 21.78 -25.03
N SER A 446 -0.55 22.38 -25.99
CA SER A 446 0.56 23.32 -25.73
C SER A 446 0.08 24.65 -25.13
N SER A 447 -1.22 24.98 -25.31
CA SER A 447 -1.84 26.21 -24.82
C SER A 447 -3.31 26.02 -24.44
N VAL A 448 -3.83 26.95 -23.62
CA VAL A 448 -5.26 26.98 -23.27
C VAL A 448 -6.12 27.21 -24.50
N LYS A 449 -5.65 28.06 -25.43
CA LYS A 449 -6.31 28.32 -26.71
C LYS A 449 -6.44 27.03 -27.53
N GLU A 450 -5.39 26.20 -27.57
CA GLU A 450 -5.45 24.90 -28.23
C GLU A 450 -6.45 23.96 -27.54
N ALA A 451 -6.45 23.92 -26.20
CA ALA A 451 -7.42 23.14 -25.46
C ALA A 451 -8.88 23.55 -25.77
N GLU A 452 -9.14 24.86 -25.89
CA GLU A 452 -10.47 25.40 -26.25
C GLU A 452 -10.90 25.07 -27.68
N MET A 453 -9.96 24.82 -28.59
CA MET A 453 -10.26 24.42 -29.98
C MET A 453 -10.65 22.93 -30.12
N VAL A 454 -10.45 22.12 -29.06
CA VAL A 454 -10.70 20.67 -29.06
C VAL A 454 -12.04 20.30 -28.40
N VAL A 455 -12.73 21.28 -27.78
CA VAL A 455 -14.01 21.09 -27.07
C VAL A 455 -15.22 21.16 -27.99
#